data_AF-A0A7C1B7B1-F1
#
_entry.id   AF-A0A7C1B7B1-F1
#
_cell.length_a   1.000
_cell.length_b   1.000
_cell.length_c   1.000
_cell.angle_alpha   90.00
_cell.angle_beta   90.00
_cell.angle_gamma   90.00
#
_symmetry.space_group_name_H-M   'P 1'
#
loop_
_entity.id
_entity.type
_entity.pdbx_description
1 polymer ?
#
loop_
_entity_poly.entity_id
_entity_poly.type
_entity_poly.pdbx_seq_one_letter_code
_entity_poly.pdbx_strand_id
1 'polypeptide(L)' 'SVRIYRDRWRVPEVFLEIQRAGNVSDREMFYTFNMGIGMVIIIDGRRTIDIEGVDFYIIGEVVEGDKKVEIV' A
#
# COMPACT_ATOMS: atom_id res chain seq x y z
N SER A 1 13.01 7.07 3.96
CA SER A 1 11.53 7.12 4.03
C SER A 1 10.92 6.29 2.92
N VAL A 2 9.60 6.12 2.89
CA VAL A 2 8.90 5.47 1.78
C VAL A 2 7.72 6.33 1.32
N ARG A 3 7.49 6.35 0.01
CA ARG A 3 6.30 6.94 -0.62
C ARG A 3 5.47 5.82 -1.23
N ILE A 4 4.18 5.77 -0.88
CA ILE A 4 3.23 4.76 -1.32
C ILE A 4 2.12 5.45 -2.13
N TYR A 5 1.84 4.95 -3.32
CA TYR A 5 0.83 5.47 -4.24
C TYR A 5 -0.45 4.63 -4.12
N ARG A 6 -1.48 5.19 -3.50
CA ARG A 6 -2.71 4.45 -3.17
C ARG A 6 -3.56 4.05 -4.38
N ASP A 7 -3.29 4.64 -5.53
CA ASP A 7 -3.97 4.37 -6.81
C ASP A 7 -3.35 3.20 -7.60
N ARG A 8 -2.26 2.60 -7.10
CA ARG A 8 -1.53 1.52 -7.78
C ARG A 8 -2.09 0.13 -7.57
N TRP A 9 -3.03 -0.03 -6.66
CA TRP A 9 -3.76 -1.28 -6.47
C TRP A 9 -5.24 -0.99 -6.22
N ARG A 10 -6.06 -2.02 -6.41
CA ARG A 10 -7.48 -1.93 -6.10
C ARG A 10 -7.69 -2.23 -4.62
N VAL A 11 -8.24 -1.27 -3.88
CA VAL A 11 -8.70 -1.50 -2.51
C VAL A 11 -9.91 -2.46 -2.54
N PRO A 12 -9.90 -3.55 -1.75
CA PRO A 12 -11.06 -4.45 -1.64
C PRO A 12 -12.32 -3.73 -1.15
N GLU A 13 -13.47 -4.01 -1.76
CA GLU A 13 -14.75 -3.31 -1.52
C GLU A 13 -15.16 -3.32 -0.04
N VAL A 14 -14.87 -4.40 0.68
CA VAL A 14 -15.19 -4.51 2.10
C VAL A 14 -14.61 -3.36 2.94
N PHE A 15 -13.41 -2.88 2.62
CA PHE A 15 -12.82 -1.75 3.33
C PHE A 15 -13.51 -0.43 2.99
N LEU A 16 -13.97 -0.27 1.76
CA LEU A 16 -14.74 0.91 1.34
C LEU A 16 -16.11 0.96 2.02
N GLU A 17 -16.76 -0.19 2.18
CA GLU A 17 -18.01 -0.30 2.93
C GLU A 17 -17.81 -0.05 4.43
N ILE A 18 -16.76 -0.62 5.04
CA ILE A 18 -16.40 -0.34 6.44
C ILE A 18 -16.17 1.16 6.66
N GLN A 19 -15.40 1.79 5.77
CA GLN A 19 -15.10 3.21 5.85
C GLN A 19 -16.37 4.06 5.80
N ARG A 20 -17.24 3.79 4.81
CA ARG A 20 -18.50 4.49 4.62
C ARG A 20 -19.45 4.29 5.82
N ALA A 21 -19.63 3.06 6.26
CA ALA A 21 -20.54 2.73 7.35
C ALA A 21 -20.07 3.31 8.70
N GLY A 22 -18.75 3.33 8.94
CA GLY A 22 -18.16 3.87 10.17
C GLY A 22 -17.86 5.37 10.13
N ASN A 23 -18.04 6.03 8.98
CA ASN A 23 -17.60 7.41 8.74
C ASN A 23 -16.12 7.63 9.15
N VAL A 24 -15.25 6.69 8.75
CA VAL A 24 -13.83 6.66 9.13
C VAL A 24 -13.00 7.45 8.14
N SER A 25 -12.02 8.22 8.63
CA SER A 25 -11.11 8.96 7.76
C SER A 25 -10.17 8.04 6.98
N ASP A 26 -9.73 8.45 5.78
CA ASP A 26 -8.71 7.71 5.00
C ASP A 26 -7.48 7.38 5.86
N ARG A 27 -7.03 8.35 6.66
CA ARG A 27 -5.87 8.19 7.53
C ARG A 27 -6.05 7.07 8.55
N GLU A 28 -7.20 7.00 9.21
CA GLU A 28 -7.49 5.93 10.18
C GLU A 28 -7.65 4.58 9.48
N MET A 29 -8.27 4.55 8.29
CA MET A 29 -8.36 3.33 7.49
C MET A 29 -6.99 2.73 7.22
N PHE A 30 -6.01 3.53 6.76
CA PHE A 30 -4.65 3.07 6.53
C PHE A 30 -3.85 2.77 7.81
N TYR A 31 -4.22 3.37 8.95
CA TYR A 31 -3.56 3.12 10.23
C TYR A 31 -4.03 1.80 10.87
N THR A 32 -5.26 1.37 10.57
CA THR A 32 -5.89 0.19 11.18
C THR A 32 -5.92 -1.01 10.25
N PHE A 33 -6.15 -0.80 8.96
CA PHE A 33 -6.32 -1.87 7.97
C PHE A 33 -5.17 -1.90 6.97
N ASN A 34 -4.95 -3.08 6.40
CA ASN A 34 -3.96 -3.27 5.35
C ASN A 34 -4.38 -2.68 3.98
N MET A 35 -5.65 -2.29 3.84
CA MET A 35 -6.25 -1.72 2.63
C MET A 35 -6.03 -2.55 1.36
N GLY A 36 -5.87 -3.86 1.50
CA GLY A 36 -5.65 -4.81 0.40
C GLY A 36 -4.20 -5.27 0.20
N ILE A 37 -3.23 -4.69 0.91
CA ILE A 37 -1.81 -5.07 0.81
C ILE A 37 -1.40 -5.87 2.05
N GLY A 38 -1.44 -7.20 1.96
CA GLY A 38 -1.10 -8.09 3.08
C GLY A 38 0.41 -8.26 3.31
N MET A 39 1.23 -8.02 2.29
CA MET A 39 2.68 -8.22 2.34
C MET A 39 3.37 -7.17 1.48
N VAL A 40 4.51 -6.67 1.95
CA VAL A 40 5.36 -5.71 1.24
C VAL A 40 6.77 -6.27 1.18
N ILE A 41 7.37 -6.21 -0.01
CA ILE A 41 8.77 -6.59 -0.26
C ILE A 41 9.47 -5.37 -0.86
N ILE A 42 10.68 -5.09 -0.37
CA ILE A 42 11.53 -4.03 -0.91
C ILE A 42 12.65 -4.69 -1.72
N ILE A 43 12.80 -4.27 -2.97
CA ILE A 43 13.81 -4.79 -3.89
C ILE A 43 14.64 -3.65 -4.48
N ASP A 44 15.82 -3.98 -4.99
CA ASP A 44 16.60 -3.07 -5.84
C ASP A 44 15.86 -2.91 -7.18
N GLY A 45 15.56 -1.67 -7.59
CA GLY A 45 14.81 -1.36 -8.81
C GLY A 45 15.49 -1.80 -10.11
N ARG A 46 16.75 -2.24 -10.07
CA ARG A 46 17.47 -2.82 -11.21
C ARG A 46 17.25 -4.32 -11.37
N ARG A 47 16.57 -4.97 -10.42
CA ARG A 47 16.26 -6.40 -10.46
C ARG A 47 14.84 -6.61 -10.96
N THR A 48 14.69 -7.50 -11.93
CA THR A 48 13.39 -8.06 -12.29
C THR A 48 13.02 -9.10 -11.23
N ILE A 49 11.83 -8.98 -10.65
CA ILE A 49 11.28 -10.01 -9.78
C ILE A 49 10.16 -10.72 -10.52
N ASP A 50 10.24 -12.04 -10.54
CA ASP A 50 9.15 -12.92 -10.91
C ASP A 50 8.94 -13.84 -9.71
N ILE A 51 7.76 -13.74 -9.11
CA ILE A 51 7.37 -14.60 -8.00
C ILE A 51 6.32 -15.55 -8.56
N GLU A 52 6.76 -16.77 -8.85
CA GLU A 52 5.92 -17.76 -9.49
C GLU A 52 4.62 -17.97 -8.70
N GLY A 53 3.48 -17.81 -9.39
CA GLY A 53 2.15 -17.99 -8.81
C GLY A 53 1.68 -16.85 -7.90
N VAL A 54 2.36 -15.70 -7.88
CA VAL A 54 1.97 -14.55 -7.04
C VAL A 54 1.84 -13.28 -7.88
N ASP A 55 0.62 -12.75 -7.91
CA ASP A 55 0.37 -11.40 -8.44
C ASP A 55 0.86 -10.35 -7.45
N PHE A 56 1.51 -9.30 -7.97
CA PHE A 56 2.01 -8.20 -7.16
C PHE A 56 1.79 -6.85 -7.84
N TYR A 57 1.84 -5.79 -7.01
CA TYR A 57 1.76 -4.40 -7.44
C TYR A 57 3.04 -3.68 -7.04
N ILE A 58 3.56 -2.82 -7.92
CA ILE A 58 4.55 -1.81 -7.53
C ILE A 58 3.76 -0.68 -6.88
N ILE A 59 3.77 -0.65 -5.54
CA ILE A 59 2.95 0.28 -4.75
C ILE A 59 3.68 1.56 -4.36
N GLY A 60 4.99 1.66 -4.57
CA GLY A 60 5.77 2.76 -4.02
C GLY A 60 7.27 2.64 -4.26
N GLU A 61 7.99 3.57 -3.65
CA GLU A 61 9.44 3.69 -3.74
C GLU A 61 10.05 4.05 -2.38
N VAL A 62 11.28 3.58 -2.17
CA VAL A 62 12.13 4.04 -1.06
C VAL A 62 12.75 5.37 -1.47
N VAL A 63 12.55 6.39 -0.65
CA VAL A 63 13.05 7.74 -0.88
C VAL A 63 13.95 8.18 0.27
N GLU A 64 14.81 9.16 0.01
CA GLU A 64 15.58 9.81 1.07
C GLU A 64 14.65 10.43 2.13
N GLY A 65 15.07 10.42 3.40
CA GLY A 65 14.36 11.11 4.49
C GLY A 65 14.29 10.32 5.79
N ASP A 66 13.62 10.93 6.79
CA ASP A 66 13.72 10.57 8.21
C ASP A 66 12.76 9.47 8.67
N LYS A 67 12.77 8.31 7.99
CA LYS A 67 11.98 7.11 8.36
C LYS A 67 10.47 7.35 8.45
N LYS A 68 9.91 8.15 7.54
CA LYS A 68 8.46 8.40 7.43
C LYS A 68 7.82 7.56 6.33
N VAL A 69 6.53 7.33 6.47
CA VAL A 69 5.65 6.77 5.44
C VAL A 69 4.76 7.91 4.93
N GLU A 70 4.82 8.17 3.63
CA GLU A 70 3.94 9.10 2.94
C GLU A 70 3.01 8.29 2.03
N ILE A 71 1.70 8.44 2.20
CA ILE A 71 0.69 7.84 1.32
C ILE A 71 0.13 8.97 0.46
N VAL A 72 0.30 8.83 -0.86
CA VAL A 72 -0.14 9.80 -1.89
C VAL A 72 -1.23 9.20 -2.77
#